data_AF-A0AA86Q2B1-F1
#
_entry.id   AF-A0AA86Q2B1-F1
#
_cell.length_a   1.000
_cell.length_b   1.000
_cell.length_c   1.000
_cell.angle_alpha   90.00
_cell.angle_beta   90.00
_cell.angle_gamma   90.00
#
_symmetry.space_group_name_H-M   'P 1'
#
loop_
_entity.id
_entity.type
_entity.pdbx_description
1 polymer ?
#
loop_
_entity_poly.entity_id
_entity_poly.type
_entity_poly.pdbx_seq_one_letter_code
_entity_poly.pdbx_strand_id
1 'polypeptide(L)'
;MITNNILDISPLSKLQKLKELYLSYNRIIDISPLLQLKLNVLWIAGNQISDFSQLTSIYDQSVLSGFRLDGQKQLSKSDQKEYSNLQVIQHSIKQNKSIVKRQTHFRKQSQFYLNSINIQLTDVAKKISKMFQLTESFFYQYQEVDQ
;
A
#
# COMPACT_ATOMS: atom_id res chain seq x y z
N MET A 1 -13.41 0.75 34.13
CA MET A 1 -12.57 0.04 33.15
C MET A 1 -12.67 0.80 31.83
N ILE A 2 -11.55 1.25 31.27
CA ILE A 2 -11.52 2.03 30.02
C ILE A 2 -11.55 1.04 28.85
N THR A 3 -12.57 1.12 28.01
CA THR A 3 -12.63 0.37 26.74
C THR A 3 -11.96 1.20 25.65
N ASN A 4 -10.98 0.64 24.93
CA ASN A 4 -10.21 1.39 23.93
C ASN A 4 -10.83 1.37 22.51
N ASN A 5 -12.06 0.86 22.35
CA ASN A 5 -12.82 0.85 21.09
C ASN A 5 -12.06 0.33 19.85
N ILE A 6 -10.98 -0.44 20.03
CA ILE A 6 -10.22 -0.99 18.91
C ILE A 6 -11.06 -2.08 18.24
N LEU A 7 -11.38 -1.87 16.97
CA LEU A 7 -12.09 -2.81 16.10
C LEU A 7 -11.15 -3.49 15.10
N ASP A 8 -10.23 -2.72 14.51
CA ASP A 8 -9.34 -3.17 13.44
C ASP A 8 -7.90 -3.35 13.95
N ILE A 9 -7.41 -4.57 13.85
CA ILE A 9 -6.03 -4.95 14.18
C ILE A 9 -5.22 -5.41 12.95
N SER A 10 -5.74 -5.19 11.74
CA SER A 10 -5.05 -5.49 10.49
C SER A 10 -3.62 -4.93 10.39
N PRO A 11 -3.27 -3.76 10.96
CA PRO A 11 -1.89 -3.26 10.93
C PRO A 11 -0.88 -4.17 11.66
N LEU A 12 -1.33 -4.98 12.63
CA LEU A 12 -0.46 -5.84 13.42
C LEU A 12 0.17 -6.98 12.60
N SER A 13 -0.47 -7.39 11.50
CA SER A 13 0.02 -8.46 10.61
C SER A 13 1.45 -8.25 10.10
N LYS A 14 1.94 -7.01 10.07
CA LYS A 14 3.29 -6.66 9.61
C LYS A 14 4.36 -6.71 10.71
N LEU A 15 3.96 -6.85 11.97
CA LEU A 15 4.85 -6.74 13.12
C LEU A 15 5.44 -8.11 13.50
N GLN A 16 6.16 -8.75 12.58
CA GLN A 16 6.68 -10.12 12.75
C GLN A 16 7.60 -10.32 13.98
N LYS A 17 8.18 -9.24 14.51
CA LYS A 17 9.03 -9.26 15.71
C LYS A 17 8.24 -9.10 17.01
N LEU A 18 6.93 -8.87 16.95
CA LEU A 18 6.09 -8.70 18.12
C LEU A 18 6.07 -10.00 18.94
N LYS A 19 6.32 -9.88 20.24
CA LYS A 19 6.35 -11.01 21.18
C LYS A 19 5.22 -10.99 22.20
N GLU A 20 4.71 -9.81 22.52
CA GLU A 20 3.67 -9.65 23.52
C GLU A 20 2.59 -8.73 22.97
N LEU A 21 1.34 -9.12 23.17
CA LEU A 21 0.19 -8.35 22.71
C LEU A 21 -0.91 -8.31 23.77
N TYR A 22 -1.24 -7.10 24.20
CA TYR A 22 -2.27 -6.82 25.21
C TYR A 22 -3.36 -5.96 24.58
N LEU A 23 -4.51 -6.56 24.30
CA LEU A 23 -5.67 -5.92 23.66
C LEU A 23 -6.99 -6.28 24.36
N SER A 24 -6.93 -6.59 25.64
CA SER A 24 -8.13 -6.92 26.41
C SER A 24 -9.08 -5.73 26.53
N TYR A 25 -10.39 -6.02 26.62
CA TYR A 25 -11.48 -5.05 26.75
C TYR A 25 -11.57 -4.05 25.58
N ASN A 26 -11.50 -4.57 24.37
CA ASN A 26 -11.72 -3.84 23.12
C ASN A 26 -13.00 -4.34 22.40
N ARG A 27 -13.13 -4.03 21.10
CA ARG A 27 -14.24 -4.42 20.24
C ARG A 27 -13.74 -5.25 19.05
N ILE A 28 -12.69 -6.02 19.24
CA ILE A 28 -12.07 -6.83 18.18
C ILE A 28 -13.02 -7.98 17.86
N ILE A 29 -13.22 -8.22 16.56
CA ILE A 29 -14.12 -9.25 16.03
C ILE A 29 -13.32 -10.28 15.24
N ASP A 30 -12.37 -9.80 14.43
CA ASP A 30 -11.49 -10.61 13.60
C ASP A 30 -10.06 -10.63 14.14
N ILE A 31 -9.55 -11.83 14.35
CA ILE A 31 -8.19 -12.10 14.82
C ILE A 31 -7.30 -12.74 13.75
N SER A 32 -7.78 -12.86 12.51
CA SER A 32 -6.98 -13.31 11.37
C SER A 32 -5.64 -12.58 11.20
N PRO A 33 -5.48 -11.28 11.55
CA PRO A 33 -4.17 -10.62 11.47
C PRO A 33 -3.12 -11.19 12.44
N LEU A 34 -3.52 -11.90 13.49
CA LEU A 34 -2.62 -12.51 14.48
C LEU A 34 -2.01 -13.83 14.00
N LEU A 35 -2.55 -14.43 12.94
CA LEU A 35 -2.14 -15.75 12.45
C LEU A 35 -0.70 -15.77 11.90
N GLN A 36 -0.18 -14.61 11.52
CA GLN A 36 1.18 -14.48 10.98
C GLN A 36 2.21 -14.10 12.06
N LEU A 37 1.77 -13.93 13.31
CA LEU A 37 2.61 -13.49 14.42
C LEU A 37 3.07 -14.68 15.27
N LYS A 38 4.28 -14.59 15.82
CA LYS A 38 4.84 -15.56 16.77
C LYS A 38 4.93 -14.91 18.16
N LEU A 39 3.77 -14.80 18.80
CA LEU A 39 3.61 -14.23 20.13
C LEU A 39 3.97 -15.24 21.22
N ASN A 40 4.54 -14.75 22.32
CA ASN A 40 4.77 -15.47 23.57
C ASN A 40 3.67 -15.17 24.60
N VAL A 41 3.06 -13.98 24.51
CA VAL A 41 1.94 -13.54 25.35
C VAL A 41 0.84 -12.95 24.46
N LEU A 42 -0.40 -13.40 24.66
CA LEU A 42 -1.58 -12.90 23.95
C LEU A 42 -2.79 -12.76 24.88
N TRP A 43 -3.17 -11.51 25.18
CA TRP A 43 -4.32 -11.18 26.03
C TRP A 43 -5.36 -10.40 25.24
N ILE A 44 -6.45 -11.07 24.87
CA ILE A 44 -7.57 -10.51 24.09
C ILE A 44 -8.92 -10.77 24.77
N ALA A 45 -8.92 -10.93 26.09
CA ALA A 45 -10.12 -11.06 26.90
C ALA A 45 -11.07 -9.87 26.72
N GLY A 46 -12.37 -10.05 26.87
CA GLY A 46 -13.32 -8.93 26.83
C GLY A 46 -13.54 -8.29 25.45
N ASN A 47 -13.25 -9.02 24.37
CA ASN A 47 -13.50 -8.59 22.98
C ASN A 47 -14.83 -9.14 22.46
N GLN A 48 -15.06 -9.14 21.14
CA GLN A 48 -16.27 -9.64 20.48
C GLN A 48 -15.94 -10.77 19.50
N ILE A 49 -14.96 -11.60 19.85
CA ILE A 49 -14.47 -12.68 18.99
C ILE A 49 -15.36 -13.91 19.20
N SER A 50 -15.92 -14.43 18.11
CA SER A 50 -16.78 -15.62 18.13
C SER A 50 -16.12 -16.87 17.56
N ASP A 51 -15.08 -16.72 16.74
CA ASP A 51 -14.35 -17.83 16.12
C ASP A 51 -12.90 -17.87 16.61
N PHE A 52 -12.56 -18.95 17.31
CA PHE A 52 -11.22 -19.23 17.84
C PHE A 52 -10.52 -20.39 17.12
N SER A 53 -11.16 -21.00 16.12
CA SER A 53 -10.63 -22.18 15.42
C SER A 53 -9.23 -21.94 14.82
N GLN A 54 -8.95 -20.70 14.46
CA GLN A 54 -7.70 -20.29 13.86
C GLN A 54 -6.56 -20.09 14.89
N LEU A 55 -6.87 -19.91 16.18
CA LEU A 55 -5.84 -19.82 17.22
C LEU A 55 -5.31 -21.19 17.61
N THR A 56 -6.18 -22.21 17.67
CA THR A 56 -5.79 -23.58 18.03
C THR A 56 -4.83 -24.23 17.06
N SER A 57 -4.77 -23.76 15.81
CA SER A 57 -3.88 -24.29 14.78
C SER A 57 -2.50 -23.61 14.71
N ILE A 58 -2.35 -22.42 15.32
CA ILE A 58 -1.14 -21.59 15.17
C ILE A 58 -0.45 -21.34 16.50
N TYR A 59 -1.22 -21.19 17.57
CA TYR A 59 -0.71 -21.00 18.91
C TYR A 59 -0.87 -22.30 19.68
N ASP A 60 0.24 -23.01 19.85
CA ASP A 60 0.31 -24.04 20.87
C ASP A 60 0.19 -23.36 22.23
N GLN A 61 -0.97 -23.53 22.87
CA GLN A 61 -1.28 -22.92 24.16
C GLN A 61 -0.34 -23.42 25.27
N SER A 62 0.35 -24.56 25.07
CA SER A 62 1.36 -25.06 26.01
C SER A 62 2.67 -24.28 25.97
N VAL A 63 2.94 -23.57 24.87
CA VAL A 63 4.19 -22.82 24.65
C VAL A 63 4.04 -21.35 25.03
N LEU A 64 2.81 -20.82 25.07
CA LEU A 64 2.54 -19.46 25.47
C LEU A 64 2.79 -19.26 26.97
N SER A 65 3.66 -18.30 27.29
CA SER A 65 3.88 -17.86 28.68
C SER A 65 2.65 -17.19 29.31
N GLY A 66 1.72 -16.72 28.48
CA GLY A 66 0.44 -16.18 28.96
C GLY A 66 -0.61 -16.07 27.85
N PHE A 67 -1.79 -16.61 28.12
CA PHE A 67 -2.91 -16.61 27.18
C PHE A 67 -4.24 -16.32 27.88
N ARG A 68 -4.99 -15.30 27.42
CA ARG A 68 -6.30 -14.95 27.96
C ARG A 68 -7.30 -14.60 26.86
N LEU A 69 -8.43 -15.32 26.86
CA LEU A 69 -9.54 -15.21 25.90
C LEU A 69 -10.91 -15.02 26.57
N ASP A 70 -10.97 -14.96 27.90
CA ASP A 70 -12.21 -14.96 28.66
C ASP A 70 -13.06 -13.68 28.43
N GLY A 71 -14.35 -13.76 28.79
CA GLY A 71 -15.23 -12.59 28.80
C GLY A 71 -15.60 -12.02 27.43
N GLN A 72 -15.55 -12.82 26.36
CA GLN A 72 -15.99 -12.39 25.03
C GLN A 72 -17.47 -11.99 25.08
N LYS A 73 -17.76 -10.82 24.55
CA LYS A 73 -19.11 -10.28 24.44
C LYS A 73 -19.69 -10.68 23.11
N GLN A 74 -20.98 -10.97 23.08
CA GLN A 74 -21.67 -11.11 21.81
C GLN A 74 -21.61 -9.80 21.04
N LEU A 75 -21.42 -9.95 19.73
CA LEU A 75 -21.37 -8.86 18.78
C LEU A 75 -22.71 -8.11 18.76
N SER A 76 -22.70 -6.85 19.18
CA SER A 76 -23.94 -6.05 19.22
C SER A 76 -24.42 -5.68 17.81
N LYS A 77 -25.72 -5.42 17.62
CA LYS A 77 -26.26 -5.01 16.30
C LYS A 77 -25.60 -3.74 15.75
N SER A 78 -25.22 -2.80 16.61
CA SER A 78 -24.48 -1.60 16.21
C SER A 78 -23.06 -1.94 15.75
N ASP A 79 -22.36 -2.80 16.49
CA ASP A 79 -20.99 -3.20 16.15
C ASP A 79 -20.96 -4.05 14.86
N GLN A 80 -21.98 -4.88 14.62
CA GLN A 80 -22.19 -5.59 13.34
C GLN A 80 -22.26 -4.64 12.15
N LYS A 81 -23.07 -3.58 12.28
CA LYS A 81 -23.26 -2.59 11.23
C LYS A 81 -21.98 -1.80 10.98
N GLU A 82 -21.31 -1.37 12.05
CA GLU A 82 -20.03 -0.66 11.96
C GLU A 82 -18.94 -1.51 11.30
N TYR A 83 -18.78 -2.76 11.74
CA TYR A 83 -17.82 -3.69 11.15
C TYR A 83 -18.08 -3.94 9.66
N SER A 84 -19.34 -4.14 9.28
CA SER A 84 -19.72 -4.31 7.86
C SER A 84 -19.37 -3.09 7.01
N ASN A 85 -19.62 -1.88 7.53
CA ASN A 85 -19.26 -0.64 6.85
C ASN A 85 -17.74 -0.50 6.70
N LEU A 86 -16.97 -0.81 7.75
CA LEU A 86 -15.52 -0.76 7.72
C LEU A 86 -14.95 -1.72 6.66
N GLN A 87 -15.48 -2.94 6.54
CA GLN A 87 -15.07 -3.90 5.52
C GLN A 87 -15.30 -3.38 4.09
N VAL A 88 -16.47 -2.78 3.84
CA VAL A 88 -16.80 -2.16 2.53
C VAL A 88 -15.85 -1.00 2.19
N ILE A 89 -15.55 -0.15 3.18
CA ILE A 89 -14.62 0.98 3.01
C ILE A 89 -13.19 0.48 2.76
N GLN A 90 -12.71 -0.51 3.53
CA GLN A 90 -11.37 -1.08 3.35
C GLN A 90 -11.21 -1.71 1.95
N HIS A 91 -12.21 -2.44 1.46
CA HIS A 91 -12.22 -2.97 0.09
C HIS A 91 -12.10 -1.83 -0.93
N SER A 92 -12.95 -0.81 -0.81
CA SER A 92 -12.95 0.37 -1.69
C SER A 92 -11.60 1.08 -1.70
N ILE A 93 -10.97 1.27 -0.54
CA ILE A 93 -9.64 1.89 -0.42
C ILE A 93 -8.57 1.06 -1.12
N LYS A 94 -8.60 -0.27 -0.98
CA LYS A 94 -7.64 -1.18 -1.63
C LYS A 94 -7.76 -1.12 -3.16
N GLN A 95 -8.98 -1.06 -3.68
CA GLN A 95 -9.23 -0.89 -5.12
C GLN A 95 -8.71 0.48 -5.61
N ASN A 96 -9.03 1.56 -4.90
CA ASN A 96 -8.56 2.90 -5.25
C ASN A 96 -7.03 3.02 -5.25
N LYS A 97 -6.34 2.44 -4.25
CA LYS A 97 -4.86 2.37 -4.23
C LYS A 97 -4.30 1.68 -5.48
N SER A 98 -4.99 0.66 -5.99
CA SER A 98 -4.56 -0.08 -7.18
C SER A 98 -4.78 0.74 -8.46
N ILE A 99 -5.89 1.46 -8.55
CA ILE A 99 -6.19 2.40 -9.65
C ILE A 99 -5.16 3.52 -9.70
N VAL A 100 -4.85 4.17 -8.56
CA VAL A 100 -3.85 5.24 -8.48
C VAL A 100 -2.46 4.75 -8.93
N LYS A 101 -2.07 3.53 -8.54
CA LYS A 101 -0.81 2.92 -9.02
C LYS A 101 -0.78 2.74 -10.54
N ARG A 102 -1.89 2.28 -11.15
CA ARG A 102 -1.99 2.15 -12.61
C ARG A 102 -1.92 3.49 -13.32
N GLN A 103 -2.65 4.50 -12.84
CA GLN A 103 -2.63 5.86 -13.40
C GLN A 103 -1.24 6.50 -13.33
N THR A 104 -0.56 6.36 -12.18
CA THR A 104 0.80 6.89 -12.01
C THR A 104 1.81 6.20 -12.92
N HIS A 105 1.67 4.89 -13.15
CA HIS A 105 2.48 4.17 -14.13
C HIS A 105 2.23 4.67 -15.56
N PHE A 106 0.96 4.77 -15.96
CA PHE A 106 0.57 5.25 -17.29
C PHE A 106 1.10 6.68 -17.54
N ARG A 107 0.96 7.57 -16.55
CA ARG A 107 1.49 8.94 -16.63
C ARG A 107 3.00 8.98 -16.85
N LYS A 108 3.77 8.14 -16.13
CA LYS A 108 5.22 8.03 -16.31
C LYS A 108 5.58 7.53 -17.70
N GLN A 109 4.84 6.53 -18.20
CA GLN A 109 5.03 5.99 -19.53
C GLN A 109 4.73 7.05 -20.62
N SER A 110 3.61 7.76 -20.52
CA SER A 110 3.27 8.86 -21.43
C SER A 110 4.31 9.98 -21.42
N GLN A 111 4.82 10.36 -20.25
CA GLN A 111 5.89 11.36 -20.14
C GLN A 111 7.19 10.91 -20.82
N PHE A 112 7.56 9.64 -20.69
CA PHE A 112 8.74 9.08 -21.35
C PHE A 112 8.63 9.14 -22.89
N TYR A 113 7.45 8.80 -23.43
CA TYR A 113 7.19 8.92 -24.87
C TYR A 113 7.29 10.36 -25.36
N LEU A 114 6.66 11.32 -24.67
CA LEU A 114 6.72 12.73 -25.04
C LEU A 114 8.15 13.28 -25.01
N ASN A 115 8.92 12.95 -23.97
CA ASN A 115 10.33 13.36 -23.88
C ASN A 115 11.17 12.78 -25.02
N SER A 116 10.93 11.52 -25.40
CA SER A 116 11.64 10.86 -26.50
C SER A 116 11.37 11.53 -27.85
N ILE A 117 10.11 11.88 -28.13
CA ILE A 117 9.72 12.60 -29.36
C ILE A 117 10.37 13.98 -29.40
N ASN A 118 10.34 14.72 -28.29
CA ASN A 118 10.96 16.05 -28.23
C ASN A 118 12.47 15.98 -28.52
N ILE A 119 13.19 15.02 -27.92
CA ILE A 119 14.62 14.82 -28.20
C ILE A 119 14.85 14.61 -29.70
N GLN A 120 14.07 13.72 -30.34
CA GLN A 120 14.18 13.47 -31.78
C GLN A 120 13.94 14.73 -32.63
N LEU A 121 12.92 15.52 -32.32
CA LEU A 121 12.65 16.79 -33.01
C LEU A 121 13.81 17.79 -32.83
N THR A 122 14.39 17.83 -31.64
CA THR A 122 15.53 18.73 -31.34
C THR A 122 16.76 18.35 -32.18
N ASP A 123 17.03 17.05 -32.34
CA ASP A 123 18.13 16.55 -33.15
C ASP A 123 17.92 16.81 -34.65
N VAL A 124 16.68 16.70 -35.14
CA VAL A 124 16.32 17.07 -36.52
C VAL A 124 16.55 18.56 -36.75
N ALA A 125 16.09 19.42 -35.83
CA ALA A 125 16.30 20.86 -35.92
C ALA A 125 17.79 21.24 -35.97
N LYS A 126 18.63 20.59 -35.15
CA LYS A 126 20.10 20.78 -35.19
C LYS A 126 20.71 20.40 -36.54
N LYS A 127 20.28 19.28 -37.13
CA LYS A 127 20.76 18.84 -38.46
C LYS A 127 20.37 19.83 -39.55
N ILE A 128 19.14 20.33 -39.52
CA ILE A 128 18.65 21.34 -40.46
C ILE A 128 19.46 22.64 -40.31
N SER A 129 19.68 23.12 -39.09
CA SER A 129 20.45 24.34 -38.84
C SER A 129 21.90 24.21 -39.34
N LYS A 130 22.55 23.05 -39.10
CA LYS A 130 23.90 22.77 -39.62
C LYS A 130 23.95 22.75 -41.15
N MET A 131 22.92 22.21 -41.79
CA MET A 131 22.81 22.19 -43.26
C MET A 131 22.72 23.62 -43.82
N PHE A 132 21.91 24.50 -43.22
CA PHE A 132 21.83 25.91 -43.63
C PHE A 132 23.16 26.67 -43.44
N GLN A 133 23.86 26.46 -42.32
CA GLN A 133 25.19 27.06 -42.10
C GLN A 133 26.21 26.64 -43.16
N LEU A 134 26.20 25.36 -43.56
CA LEU A 134 27.08 24.85 -44.62
C LEU A 134 26.74 25.51 -45.96
N THR A 135 25.45 25.66 -46.31
CA THR A 135 25.05 26.29 -47.57
C THR A 135 25.43 27.77 -47.63
N GLU A 136 25.32 28.52 -46.53
CA GLU A 136 25.80 29.92 -46.48
C GLU A 136 27.32 29.98 -46.61
N SER A 137 28.06 29.11 -45.90
CA SER A 137 29.52 29.03 -46.02
C SER A 137 29.98 28.76 -47.45
N PHE A 138 29.32 27.86 -48.17
CA PHE A 138 29.63 27.61 -49.59
C PHE A 138 29.33 28.83 -50.46
N PHE A 139 28.20 29.52 -50.23
CA PHE A 139 27.85 30.72 -51.01
C PHE A 139 28.88 31.85 -50.85
N TYR A 140 29.32 32.12 -49.62
CA TYR A 140 30.37 33.12 -49.36
C TYR A 140 31.73 32.73 -49.93
N GLN A 141 32.11 31.45 -49.83
CA GLN A 141 33.37 30.97 -50.39
C GLN A 141 33.40 31.09 -51.92
N TYR A 142 32.26 30.98 -52.61
CA TYR A 142 32.17 31.22 -54.05
C TYR A 142 32.26 32.70 -54.44
N GLN A 143 31.73 33.63 -53.62
CA GLN A 143 31.82 35.07 -53.91
C GLN A 143 33.23 35.66 -53.74
N GLU A 144 34.09 35.04 -52.93
CA GLU A 144 35.49 35.47 -52.76
C GLU A 144 36.43 34.99 -53.88
N VAL A 145 36.03 34.00 -54.68
CA VAL A 145 36.88 33.42 -55.75
C VAL A 145 36.75 34.17 -57.08
N ASP A 146 35.73 35.00 -57.26
CA ASP A 146 35.45 35.77 -58.48
C ASP A 146 35.95 37.25 -58.45
N GLN A 147 36.84 37.62 -57.51
CA GLN A 147 37.54 38.93 -57.46
C GLN A 147 39.01 38.78 -57.86
#